data_AF-A0A8S3ZU24-F1
#
_entry.id   AF-A0A8S3ZU24-F1
#
_cell.length_a   1.000
_cell.length_b   1.000
_cell.length_c   1.000
_cell.angle_alpha   90.00
_cell.angle_beta   90.00
_cell.angle_gamma   90.00
#
_symmetry.space_group_name_H-M   'P 1'
#
loop_
_entity.id
_entity.type
_entity.pdbx_description
1 polymer ?
#
loop_
_entity_poly.entity_id
_entity_poly.type
_entity_poly.pdbx_seq_one_letter_code
_entity_poly.pdbx_strand_id
1 'polypeptide(L)'
;MARMISSEGPISLWFGMMSIHTVTQEGRDNLWAKTKAALKYIYDHHLNDADWFLKADDDTYTVVENLRYFLHDISPTQPVYFGRKFKAVVPTGYMSGGAGYVLSKEAVKRLVKQGFEDSGKCRGDGGGAEDVEMGKCLHNVGVEAGDTRDELGRERFHPFIPEHHLIPDILPKDMWYWSYNYYPAKQGQECCSDYAITFHYVPPNMMYVLEYLIYHLKPYGIHTFITPEQQQNIPREAQHKAGQIGVLIVWNILKKSKNRMQL
;
A
#
# COMPACT_ATOMS: atom_id res chain seq x y z
N MET A 1 -2.96 8.00 7.72
CA MET A 1 -1.82 8.78 8.28
C MET A 1 -0.57 7.90 8.26
N ALA A 2 0.16 7.80 7.13
CA ALA A 2 1.55 7.33 7.22
C ALA A 2 2.37 8.57 7.57
N ARG A 3 3.04 8.61 8.74
CA ARG A 3 3.84 9.75 9.25
C ARG A 3 3.44 11.16 8.77
N MET A 4 2.42 11.73 9.42
CA MET A 4 2.33 13.18 9.66
C MET A 4 2.20 13.40 11.17
N ILE A 5 3.31 13.29 11.88
CA ILE A 5 3.47 13.94 13.18
C ILE A 5 4.71 14.82 13.03
N SER A 6 4.48 16.09 12.67
CA SER A 6 5.49 17.12 12.84
C SER A 6 5.63 17.38 14.34
N SER A 7 6.78 17.07 14.91
CA SER A 7 7.23 17.74 16.12
C SER A 7 8.75 17.86 16.08
N GLU A 8 9.20 19.10 16.15
CA GLU A 8 10.56 19.57 16.06
C GLU A 8 11.55 18.76 16.93
N GLY A 9 12.67 18.36 16.34
CA GLY A 9 13.79 17.71 17.01
C GLY A 9 14.90 17.37 16.00
N PRO A 10 16.18 17.58 16.32
CA PRO A 10 17.26 17.38 15.37
C PRO A 10 17.57 15.89 15.32
N ILE A 11 17.12 15.24 14.24
CA ILE A 11 17.43 13.89 13.70
C ILE A 11 16.08 13.29 13.26
N SER A 12 15.65 13.57 12.03
CA SER A 12 14.54 12.82 11.43
C SER A 12 14.76 12.66 9.92
N LEU A 13 15.06 11.41 9.56
CA LEU A 13 15.11 10.81 8.24
C LEU A 13 14.24 11.49 7.18
N TRP A 14 14.86 11.78 6.04
CA TRP A 14 14.22 12.18 4.78
C TRP A 14 13.14 11.18 4.35
N PHE A 15 11.90 11.37 4.80
CA PHE A 15 10.73 10.71 4.24
C PHE A 15 10.02 11.72 3.33
N GLY A 16 10.35 11.69 2.04
CA GLY A 16 9.65 12.45 1.01
C GLY A 16 8.31 11.78 0.71
N MET A 17 7.34 11.91 1.61
CA MET A 17 5.98 11.45 1.36
C MET A 17 5.22 12.54 0.62
N MET A 18 4.79 12.27 -0.61
CA MET A 18 4.08 13.22 -1.45
C MET A 18 2.62 12.83 -1.56
N SER A 19 1.73 13.76 -1.26
CA SER A 19 0.29 13.61 -1.50
C SER A 19 -0.08 14.30 -2.80
N ILE A 20 -0.85 13.63 -3.65
CA ILE A 20 -1.35 14.19 -4.91
C ILE A 20 -2.84 14.44 -4.78
N HIS A 21 -3.24 15.69 -4.97
CA HIS A 21 -4.63 16.10 -5.00
C HIS A 21 -5.10 16.20 -6.45
N THR A 22 -6.25 15.58 -6.77
CA THR A 22 -6.86 15.64 -8.10
C THR A 22 -8.14 16.47 -8.06
N VAL A 23 -8.39 17.25 -9.11
CA VAL A 23 -9.62 18.07 -9.24
C VAL A 23 -10.73 17.22 -9.87
N THR A 24 -11.10 16.13 -9.20
CA THR A 24 -12.21 15.25 -9.63
C THR A 24 -13.30 15.26 -8.56
N GLN A 25 -14.53 14.90 -8.95
CA GLN A 25 -15.63 14.82 -7.98
C GLN A 25 -15.34 13.72 -6.95
N GLU A 26 -15.65 14.00 -5.68
CA GLU A 26 -15.56 13.02 -4.60
C GLU A 26 -16.56 11.88 -4.80
N GLY A 27 -16.18 10.67 -4.40
CA GLY A 27 -17.04 9.49 -4.48
C GLY A 27 -16.31 8.24 -4.94
N ARG A 28 -16.82 7.09 -4.48
CA ARG A 28 -16.28 5.77 -4.82
C ARG A 28 -16.28 5.49 -6.33
N ASP A 29 -17.27 6.03 -7.03
CA ASP A 29 -17.45 5.85 -8.47
C ASP A 29 -16.38 6.58 -9.31
N ASN A 30 -15.64 7.52 -8.70
CA ASN A 30 -14.60 8.30 -9.37
C ASN A 30 -13.18 7.85 -9.00
N LEU A 31 -13.03 6.77 -8.21
CA LEU A 31 -11.72 6.31 -7.74
C LEU A 31 -10.79 5.95 -8.90
N TRP A 32 -11.30 5.33 -9.96
CA TRP A 32 -10.47 5.02 -11.13
C TRP A 32 -9.97 6.29 -11.83
N ALA A 33 -10.84 7.28 -12.05
CA ALA A 33 -10.43 8.58 -12.60
C ALA A 33 -9.34 9.26 -11.76
N LYS A 34 -9.50 9.25 -10.44
CA LYS A 34 -8.53 9.79 -9.46
C LYS A 34 -7.19 9.09 -9.58
N THR A 35 -7.17 7.76 -9.54
CA THR A 35 -5.96 6.95 -9.65
C THR A 35 -5.23 7.20 -10.96
N LYS A 36 -5.94 7.25 -12.10
CA LYS A 36 -5.34 7.57 -13.40
C LYS A 36 -4.68 8.94 -13.41
N ALA A 37 -5.38 9.96 -12.93
CA ALA A 37 -4.85 11.32 -12.88
C ALA A 37 -3.61 11.42 -11.98
N ALA A 38 -3.63 10.78 -10.80
CA ALA A 38 -2.51 10.76 -9.89
C ALA A 38 -1.27 10.04 -10.48
N LEU A 39 -1.46 8.86 -11.08
CA LEU A 39 -0.35 8.10 -11.68
C LEU A 39 0.21 8.78 -12.92
N LYS A 40 -0.64 9.47 -13.71
CA LYS A 40 -0.17 10.31 -14.82
C LYS A 40 0.66 11.49 -14.31
N TYR A 41 0.23 12.16 -13.24
CA TYR A 41 1.00 13.24 -12.63
C TYR A 41 2.36 12.75 -12.10
N ILE A 42 2.38 11.59 -11.43
CA ILE A 42 3.63 10.96 -11.00
C ILE A 42 4.53 10.70 -12.19
N TYR A 43 4.00 10.09 -13.25
CA TYR A 43 4.77 9.79 -14.43
C TYR A 43 5.42 11.04 -15.04
N ASP A 44 4.64 12.13 -15.15
CA ASP A 44 5.07 13.37 -15.81
C ASP A 44 6.06 14.20 -14.95
N HIS A 45 5.99 14.11 -13.61
CA HIS A 45 6.72 15.02 -12.71
C HIS A 45 7.67 14.35 -11.72
N HIS A 46 7.38 13.13 -11.29
CA HIS A 46 8.01 12.51 -10.11
C HIS A 46 8.47 11.06 -10.33
N LEU A 47 8.36 10.54 -11.56
CA LEU A 47 8.71 9.15 -11.85
C LEU A 47 10.15 8.81 -11.44
N ASN A 48 11.05 9.78 -11.56
CA ASN A 48 12.48 9.61 -11.25
C ASN A 48 12.84 9.95 -9.79
N ASP A 49 11.89 10.47 -9.00
CA ASP A 49 12.13 10.89 -7.61
C ASP A 49 12.02 9.70 -6.62
N ALA A 50 11.54 8.55 -7.09
CA ALA A 50 11.28 7.37 -6.29
C ALA A 50 11.42 6.09 -7.11
N ASP A 51 11.66 4.96 -6.42
CA ASP A 51 11.77 3.64 -7.06
C ASP A 51 10.47 2.82 -6.98
N TRP A 52 9.67 3.10 -5.96
CA TRP A 52 8.40 2.43 -5.66
C TRP A 52 7.34 3.48 -5.34
N PHE A 53 6.10 3.20 -5.73
CA PHE A 53 4.95 4.09 -5.59
C PHE A 53 3.79 3.37 -4.89
N LEU A 54 3.51 3.73 -3.65
CA LEU A 54 2.40 3.16 -2.87
C LEU A 54 1.08 3.85 -3.23
N LYS A 55 -0.01 3.11 -3.35
CA LYS A 55 -1.37 3.62 -3.24
C LYS A 55 -1.95 3.08 -1.95
N ALA A 56 -2.51 3.97 -1.13
CA ALA A 56 -3.21 3.64 0.11
C ALA A 56 -4.39 4.60 0.30
N ASP A 57 -5.43 4.12 0.98
CA ASP A 57 -6.58 4.95 1.36
C ASP A 57 -6.28 5.70 2.68
N ASP A 58 -7.08 6.72 2.99
CA ASP A 58 -6.89 7.54 4.20
C ASP A 58 -7.23 6.80 5.50
N ASP A 59 -7.92 5.66 5.40
CA ASP A 59 -8.20 4.68 6.44
C ASP A 59 -7.34 3.40 6.36
N THR A 60 -6.25 3.42 5.57
CA THR A 60 -5.21 2.38 5.59
C THR A 60 -4.07 2.78 6.54
N TYR A 61 -3.81 1.99 7.58
CA TYR A 61 -2.60 2.11 8.40
C TYR A 61 -1.45 1.38 7.70
N THR A 62 -0.27 1.99 7.61
CA THR A 62 0.91 1.43 6.90
C THR A 62 2.16 1.50 7.77
N VAL A 63 2.79 0.35 7.98
CA VAL A 63 4.12 0.21 8.61
C VAL A 63 5.17 0.31 7.50
N VAL A 64 5.67 1.53 7.28
CA VAL A 64 6.54 1.85 6.14
C VAL A 64 7.89 1.10 6.23
N GLU A 65 8.38 0.86 7.43
CA GLU A 65 9.58 0.08 7.72
C GLU A 65 9.44 -1.35 7.20
N ASN A 66 8.28 -1.97 7.39
CA ASN A 66 8.00 -3.31 6.89
C ASN A 66 7.85 -3.33 5.36
N LEU A 67 7.29 -2.27 4.77
CA LEU A 67 7.28 -2.12 3.30
C LEU A 67 8.70 -2.01 2.74
N ARG A 68 9.58 -1.22 3.38
CA ARG A 68 10.99 -1.10 3.02
C ARG A 68 11.71 -2.43 3.11
N TYR A 69 11.49 -3.14 4.22
CA TYR A 69 12.05 -4.47 4.41
C TYR A 69 11.57 -5.45 3.32
N PHE A 70 10.29 -5.43 2.94
CA PHE A 70 9.80 -6.29 1.87
C PHE A 70 10.42 -5.98 0.50
N LEU A 71 10.61 -4.69 0.16
CA LEU A 71 11.05 -4.27 -1.17
C LEU A 71 12.57 -4.21 -1.36
N HIS A 72 13.38 -4.31 -0.31
CA HIS A 72 14.81 -3.98 -0.36
C HIS A 72 15.63 -4.80 -1.40
N ASP A 73 15.25 -6.04 -1.65
CA ASP A 73 15.95 -6.93 -2.59
C ASP A 73 15.22 -7.07 -3.94
N ILE A 74 14.14 -6.33 -4.14
CA ILE A 74 13.34 -6.39 -5.37
C ILE A 74 13.73 -5.24 -6.29
N SER A 75 14.04 -5.55 -7.54
CA SER A 75 14.42 -4.52 -8.51
C SER A 75 13.21 -3.69 -8.95
N PRO A 76 13.24 -2.35 -8.82
CA PRO A 76 12.16 -1.47 -9.29
C PRO A 76 12.07 -1.37 -10.82
N THR A 77 13.03 -1.96 -11.54
CA THR A 77 13.00 -2.08 -13.01
C THR A 77 12.22 -3.30 -13.49
N GLN A 78 11.89 -4.24 -12.60
CA GLN A 78 11.00 -5.34 -12.94
C GLN A 78 9.57 -4.81 -13.04
N PRO A 79 8.79 -5.21 -14.06
CA PRO A 79 7.40 -4.78 -14.22
C PRO A 79 6.52 -5.55 -13.23
N VAL A 80 6.54 -5.16 -11.96
CA VAL A 80 5.82 -5.83 -10.87
C VAL A 80 5.07 -4.83 -9.99
N TYR A 81 3.97 -5.30 -9.40
CA TYR A 81 3.25 -4.61 -8.33
C TYR A 81 2.81 -5.60 -7.25
N PHE A 82 2.68 -5.11 -6.03
CA PHE A 82 2.49 -5.91 -4.83
C PHE A 82 1.34 -5.37 -3.99
N GLY A 83 0.64 -6.25 -3.28
CA GLY A 83 -0.47 -5.90 -2.41
C GLY A 83 -1.18 -7.14 -1.88
N ARG A 84 -2.46 -7.00 -1.52
CA ARG A 84 -3.32 -8.14 -1.18
C ARG A 84 -3.88 -8.75 -2.46
N LYS A 85 -3.36 -9.90 -2.87
CA LYS A 85 -3.71 -10.53 -4.15
C LYS A 85 -5.06 -11.25 -4.11
N PHE A 86 -5.99 -10.79 -4.94
CA PHE A 86 -7.27 -11.40 -5.23
C PHE A 86 -7.29 -12.01 -6.64
N LYS A 87 -8.15 -13.02 -6.86
CA LYS A 87 -8.30 -13.75 -8.12
C LYS A 87 -9.68 -13.65 -8.76
N ALA A 88 -10.60 -12.90 -8.16
CA ALA A 88 -12.01 -12.92 -8.56
C ALA A 88 -12.31 -12.41 -9.98
N VAL A 89 -11.43 -11.58 -10.56
CA VAL A 89 -11.69 -10.90 -11.85
C VAL A 89 -10.54 -11.04 -12.84
N VAL A 90 -9.31 -10.87 -12.39
CA VAL A 90 -8.11 -10.95 -13.24
C VAL A 90 -7.46 -12.31 -13.05
N PRO A 91 -7.26 -13.12 -14.10
CA PRO A 91 -6.73 -14.49 -13.97
C PRO A 91 -5.36 -14.56 -13.29
N THR A 92 -4.47 -13.60 -13.59
CA THR A 92 -3.15 -13.47 -12.97
C THR A 92 -3.18 -12.83 -11.58
N GLY A 93 -4.36 -12.40 -11.15
CA GLY A 93 -4.65 -11.70 -9.91
C GLY A 93 -4.61 -10.18 -10.02
N TYR A 94 -5.27 -9.53 -9.06
CA TYR A 94 -5.27 -8.08 -8.86
C TYR A 94 -5.12 -7.76 -7.37
N MET A 95 -4.74 -6.54 -7.02
CA MET A 95 -4.52 -6.17 -5.60
C MET A 95 -5.74 -5.45 -5.04
N SER A 96 -6.16 -5.80 -3.82
CA SER A 96 -7.23 -5.08 -3.11
C SER A 96 -6.92 -3.59 -3.00
N GLY A 97 -7.87 -2.74 -3.40
CA GLY A 97 -7.70 -1.28 -3.36
C GLY A 97 -7.52 -0.74 -1.94
N GLY A 98 -8.32 -1.22 -0.99
CA GLY A 98 -8.31 -0.74 0.41
C GLY A 98 -7.09 -1.22 1.19
N ALA A 99 -6.64 -2.46 0.98
CA ALA A 99 -5.38 -2.93 1.57
C ALA A 99 -4.17 -2.08 1.10
N GLY A 100 -4.34 -1.36 0.00
CA GLY A 100 -3.25 -0.66 -0.68
C GLY A 100 -2.40 -1.62 -1.51
N TYR A 101 -1.66 -1.02 -2.44
CA TYR A 101 -0.74 -1.75 -3.31
C TYR A 101 0.42 -0.84 -3.70
N VAL A 102 1.58 -1.42 -3.98
CA VAL A 102 2.80 -0.71 -4.36
C VAL A 102 3.20 -1.11 -5.77
N LEU A 103 3.51 -0.12 -6.60
CA LEU A 103 3.95 -0.28 -7.98
C LEU A 103 5.44 -0.02 -8.08
N SER A 104 6.15 -0.85 -8.84
CA SER A 104 7.50 -0.52 -9.30
C SER A 104 7.50 0.69 -10.25
N LYS A 105 8.64 1.39 -10.33
CA LYS A 105 8.88 2.44 -11.33
C LYS A 105 8.57 1.96 -12.76
N GLU A 106 8.99 0.74 -13.12
CA GLU A 106 8.68 0.17 -14.44
C GLU A 106 7.17 -0.09 -14.62
N ALA A 107 6.45 -0.54 -13.59
CA ALA A 107 5.00 -0.72 -13.67
C ALA A 107 4.26 0.61 -13.95
N VAL A 108 4.61 1.70 -13.24
CA VAL A 108 4.01 3.03 -13.48
C VAL A 108 4.28 3.50 -14.90
N LYS A 109 5.53 3.34 -15.38
CA LYS A 109 5.93 3.70 -16.74
C LYS A 109 5.09 2.97 -17.80
N ARG A 110 4.96 1.65 -17.70
CA ARG A 110 4.16 0.84 -18.64
C ARG A 110 2.69 1.19 -18.58
N LEU A 111 2.14 1.32 -17.37
CA LEU A 111 0.73 1.65 -17.18
C LEU A 111 0.36 2.95 -17.88
N VAL A 112 1.15 4.02 -17.69
CA VAL A 112 0.85 5.32 -18.31
C VAL A 112 1.11 5.30 -19.82
N LYS A 113 2.26 4.79 -20.28
CA LYS A 113 2.67 4.86 -21.69
C LYS A 113 2.01 3.84 -22.60
N GLN A 114 1.63 2.69 -22.07
CA GLN A 114 1.09 1.59 -22.86
C GLN A 114 -0.35 1.29 -22.50
N GLY A 115 -0.77 1.57 -21.26
CA GLY A 115 -2.13 1.31 -20.78
C GLY A 115 -3.04 2.50 -21.03
N PHE A 116 -2.81 3.63 -20.36
CA PHE A 116 -3.72 4.79 -20.42
C PHE A 116 -3.84 5.42 -21.80
N GLU A 117 -2.82 5.27 -22.64
CA GLU A 117 -2.81 5.75 -24.02
C GLU A 117 -3.53 4.78 -25.01
N ASP A 118 -3.95 3.58 -24.55
CA ASP A 118 -4.59 2.53 -25.37
C ASP A 118 -5.89 2.02 -24.73
N SER A 119 -7.03 2.43 -25.29
CA SER A 119 -8.36 2.01 -24.82
C SER A 119 -8.65 0.52 -24.95
N GLY A 120 -7.86 -0.22 -25.74
CA GLY A 120 -7.93 -1.67 -25.84
C GLY A 120 -7.28 -2.40 -24.66
N LYS A 121 -6.36 -1.73 -23.94
CA LYS A 121 -5.66 -2.30 -22.77
C LYS A 121 -6.21 -1.80 -21.45
N CYS A 122 -6.67 -0.55 -21.42
CA CYS A 122 -7.22 0.08 -20.24
C CYS A 122 -8.56 0.73 -20.54
N ARG A 123 -9.45 0.73 -19.53
CA ARG A 123 -10.69 1.50 -19.61
C ARG A 123 -10.40 2.99 -19.75
N GLY A 124 -10.85 3.56 -20.86
CA GLY A 124 -10.59 4.96 -21.24
C GLY A 124 -11.33 5.99 -20.37
N ASP A 125 -12.57 5.69 -19.95
CA ASP A 125 -13.35 6.58 -19.08
C ASP A 125 -12.90 6.48 -17.60
N GLY A 126 -13.52 7.29 -16.72
CA GLY A 126 -13.17 7.36 -15.30
C GLY A 126 -13.86 6.33 -14.39
N GLY A 127 -14.70 5.44 -14.92
CA GLY A 127 -15.56 4.55 -14.14
C GLY A 127 -14.96 3.17 -13.87
N GLY A 128 -15.67 2.37 -13.08
CA GLY A 128 -15.27 1.01 -12.72
C GLY A 128 -14.66 0.93 -11.32
N ALA A 129 -14.53 -0.30 -10.81
CA ALA A 129 -13.84 -0.55 -9.55
C ALA A 129 -12.33 -0.35 -9.76
N GLU A 130 -11.76 0.60 -9.03
CA GLU A 130 -10.39 1.09 -9.20
C GLU A 130 -9.34 -0.02 -9.17
N ASP A 131 -9.44 -0.94 -8.21
CA ASP A 131 -8.52 -2.07 -8.04
C ASP A 131 -8.63 -3.12 -9.15
N VAL A 132 -9.85 -3.39 -9.59
CA VAL A 132 -10.13 -4.29 -10.72
C VAL A 132 -9.59 -3.70 -12.02
N GLU A 133 -9.86 -2.43 -12.29
CA GLU A 133 -9.37 -1.76 -13.51
C GLU A 133 -7.84 -1.61 -13.49
N MET A 134 -7.23 -1.32 -12.33
CA MET A 134 -5.79 -1.36 -12.13
C MET A 134 -5.21 -2.72 -12.51
N GLY A 135 -5.77 -3.80 -11.96
CA GLY A 135 -5.31 -5.17 -12.24
C GLY A 135 -5.40 -5.55 -13.72
N LYS A 136 -6.53 -5.22 -14.38
CA LYS A 136 -6.71 -5.48 -15.82
C LYS A 136 -5.67 -4.72 -16.65
N CYS A 137 -5.51 -3.44 -16.38
CA CYS A 137 -4.56 -2.58 -17.06
C CYS A 137 -3.13 -3.11 -16.95
N LEU A 138 -2.67 -3.38 -15.71
CA LEU A 138 -1.33 -3.88 -15.44
C LEU A 138 -1.08 -5.23 -16.11
N HIS A 139 -2.06 -6.15 -16.05
CA HIS A 139 -1.99 -7.41 -16.76
C HIS A 139 -1.79 -7.22 -18.28
N ASN A 140 -2.58 -6.33 -18.90
CA ASN A 140 -2.55 -6.07 -20.34
C ASN A 140 -1.26 -5.36 -20.81
N VAL A 141 -0.53 -4.70 -19.92
CA VAL A 141 0.79 -4.10 -20.21
C VAL A 141 1.96 -4.95 -19.72
N GLY A 142 1.71 -6.22 -19.39
CA GLY A 142 2.75 -7.17 -18.99
C GLY A 142 3.41 -6.84 -17.66
N VAL A 143 2.64 -6.31 -16.70
CA VAL A 143 3.05 -6.12 -15.31
C VAL A 143 2.51 -7.28 -14.46
N GLU A 144 3.40 -7.90 -13.69
CA GLU A 144 3.11 -9.07 -12.86
C GLU A 144 2.51 -8.68 -11.50
N ALA A 145 1.44 -9.38 -11.11
CA ALA A 145 0.90 -9.32 -9.75
C ALA A 145 1.73 -10.23 -8.82
N GLY A 146 2.65 -9.65 -8.07
CA GLY A 146 3.59 -10.39 -7.23
C GLY A 146 2.98 -10.97 -5.95
N ASP A 147 3.65 -11.96 -5.36
CA ASP A 147 3.30 -12.55 -4.05
C ASP A 147 3.99 -11.75 -2.93
N THR A 148 3.23 -11.38 -1.91
CA THR A 148 3.73 -10.59 -0.76
C THR A 148 3.84 -11.41 0.51
N ARG A 149 3.43 -12.67 0.51
CA ARG A 149 3.42 -13.49 1.72
C ARG A 149 4.83 -13.74 2.22
N ASP A 150 4.97 -13.95 3.52
CA ASP A 150 6.24 -14.35 4.10
C ASP A 150 6.55 -15.84 3.86
N GLU A 151 7.70 -16.29 4.36
CA GLU A 151 8.19 -17.67 4.22
C GLU A 151 7.23 -18.72 4.82
N LEU A 152 6.36 -18.30 5.75
CA LEU A 152 5.33 -19.14 6.37
C LEU A 152 3.98 -19.06 5.63
N GLY A 153 3.94 -18.30 4.53
CA GLY A 153 2.76 -18.06 3.71
C GLY A 153 1.75 -17.11 4.37
N ARG A 154 2.18 -16.27 5.32
CA ARG A 154 1.33 -15.29 6.02
C ARG A 154 1.30 -13.97 5.27
N GLU A 155 0.18 -13.27 5.36
CA GLU A 155 -0.10 -12.10 4.53
C GLU A 155 0.54 -10.83 5.08
N ARG A 156 0.88 -9.89 4.19
CA ARG A 156 1.46 -8.58 4.58
C ARG A 156 0.51 -7.41 4.34
N PHE A 157 -0.38 -7.53 3.35
CA PHE A 157 -1.37 -6.50 3.03
C PHE A 157 -2.76 -7.01 3.43
N HIS A 158 -3.48 -6.24 4.24
CA HIS A 158 -4.72 -6.71 4.85
C HIS A 158 -5.91 -5.82 4.47
N PRO A 159 -6.97 -6.38 3.86
CA PRO A 159 -8.13 -5.62 3.36
C PRO A 159 -9.14 -5.28 4.47
N PHE A 160 -8.81 -5.53 5.73
CA PHE A 160 -9.65 -5.21 6.89
C PHE A 160 -8.79 -4.80 8.09
N ILE A 161 -9.46 -4.29 9.13
CA ILE A 161 -8.89 -3.92 10.43
C ILE A 161 -8.22 -5.15 11.08
N PRO A 162 -7.19 -4.99 11.94
CA PRO A 162 -6.45 -6.13 12.52
C PRO A 162 -7.34 -7.19 13.18
N GLU A 163 -8.38 -6.78 13.89
CA GLU A 163 -9.31 -7.68 14.59
C GLU A 163 -9.94 -8.73 13.68
N HIS A 164 -10.29 -8.36 12.44
CA HIS A 164 -10.93 -9.26 11.47
C HIS A 164 -10.00 -10.37 10.94
N HIS A 165 -8.69 -10.23 11.15
CA HIS A 165 -7.69 -11.23 10.77
C HIS A 165 -7.20 -12.02 11.98
N LEU A 166 -6.97 -11.33 13.11
CA LEU A 166 -6.39 -11.91 14.32
C LEU A 166 -7.39 -12.72 15.15
N ILE A 167 -8.68 -12.40 15.07
CA ILE A 167 -9.72 -13.09 15.84
C ILE A 167 -10.45 -14.06 14.89
N PRO A 168 -10.37 -15.38 15.13
CA PRO A 168 -11.05 -16.37 14.31
C PRO A 168 -12.57 -16.15 14.25
N ASP A 169 -13.18 -16.51 13.12
CA ASP A 169 -14.63 -16.54 12.92
C ASP A 169 -15.38 -15.17 13.04
N ILE A 170 -14.68 -14.03 13.14
CA ILE A 170 -15.32 -12.70 13.06
C ILE A 170 -15.97 -12.46 11.69
N LEU A 171 -15.26 -12.84 10.61
CA LEU A 171 -15.75 -12.67 9.25
C LEU A 171 -16.68 -13.83 8.86
N PRO A 172 -17.91 -13.57 8.36
CA PRO A 172 -18.82 -14.62 7.90
C PRO A 172 -18.16 -15.51 6.84
N LYS A 173 -18.26 -16.84 6.97
CA LYS A 173 -17.55 -17.81 6.09
C LYS A 173 -18.05 -17.81 4.64
N ASP A 174 -19.24 -17.30 4.41
CA ASP A 174 -19.89 -17.17 3.11
C ASP A 174 -19.61 -15.82 2.43
N MET A 175 -18.91 -14.89 3.09
CA MET A 175 -18.62 -13.58 2.51
C MET A 175 -17.62 -13.67 1.34
N TRP A 176 -17.69 -12.70 0.44
CA TRP A 176 -16.85 -12.58 -0.76
C TRP A 176 -15.34 -12.71 -0.49
N TYR A 177 -14.86 -12.29 0.68
CA TYR A 177 -13.43 -12.32 1.01
C TYR A 177 -12.83 -13.69 0.78
N TRP A 178 -13.49 -14.74 1.26
CA TRP A 178 -12.99 -16.12 1.20
C TRP A 178 -12.82 -16.62 -0.23
N SER A 179 -13.75 -16.28 -1.12
CA SER A 179 -13.69 -16.69 -2.53
C SER A 179 -12.74 -15.83 -3.36
N TYR A 180 -12.48 -14.59 -2.93
CA TYR A 180 -11.66 -13.64 -3.67
C TYR A 180 -10.16 -13.89 -3.50
N ASN A 181 -9.72 -14.47 -2.38
CA ASN A 181 -8.30 -14.64 -2.11
C ASN A 181 -7.59 -15.53 -3.15
N TYR A 182 -6.46 -15.03 -3.68
CA TYR A 182 -5.64 -15.81 -4.60
C TYR A 182 -5.06 -17.04 -3.87
N TYR A 183 -4.50 -16.81 -2.69
CA TYR A 183 -4.00 -17.82 -1.78
C TYR A 183 -5.03 -18.09 -0.65
N PRO A 184 -5.14 -19.32 -0.12
CA PRO A 184 -6.04 -19.59 0.99
C PRO A 184 -5.74 -18.68 2.19
N ALA A 185 -6.73 -17.90 2.64
CA ALA A 185 -6.56 -17.02 3.79
C ALA A 185 -6.57 -17.83 5.09
N LYS A 186 -5.62 -17.50 5.99
CA LYS A 186 -5.58 -17.98 7.37
C LYS A 186 -6.14 -16.91 8.30
N GLN A 187 -6.69 -17.34 9.43
CA GLN A 187 -7.12 -16.47 10.55
C GLN A 187 -6.32 -16.81 11.81
N GLY A 188 -6.42 -15.94 12.82
CA GLY A 188 -5.74 -16.15 14.09
C GLY A 188 -4.28 -15.69 14.03
N GLN A 189 -3.45 -16.27 14.90
CA GLN A 189 -2.02 -15.92 14.99
C GLN A 189 -1.25 -16.21 13.68
N GLU A 190 -1.77 -17.08 12.82
CA GLU A 190 -1.18 -17.45 11.54
C GLU A 190 -1.68 -16.61 10.36
N CYS A 191 -2.57 -15.62 10.57
CA CYS A 191 -3.08 -14.79 9.47
C CYS A 191 -2.00 -13.94 8.83
N CYS A 192 -1.14 -13.39 9.68
CA CYS A 192 -0.49 -12.12 9.44
C CYS A 192 1.00 -12.28 9.70
N SER A 193 1.80 -11.79 8.76
CA SER A 193 3.24 -11.77 8.93
C SER A 193 3.63 -10.93 10.14
N ASP A 194 4.68 -11.32 10.86
CA ASP A 194 5.28 -10.47 11.92
C ASP A 194 5.78 -9.13 11.35
N TYR A 195 6.01 -9.09 10.04
CA TYR A 195 6.35 -7.92 9.26
C TYR A 195 5.19 -7.53 8.33
N ALA A 196 3.96 -7.50 8.86
CA ALA A 196 2.79 -7.00 8.17
C ALA A 196 2.96 -5.52 7.76
N ILE A 197 2.47 -5.16 6.59
CA ILE A 197 2.67 -3.85 5.97
C ILE A 197 1.45 -2.96 6.14
N THR A 198 0.25 -3.43 5.81
CA THR A 198 -0.96 -2.60 5.88
C THR A 198 -2.15 -3.29 6.54
N PHE A 199 -3.03 -2.45 7.10
CA PHE A 199 -4.38 -2.81 7.51
C PHE A 199 -5.37 -1.73 7.07
N HIS A 200 -6.49 -2.13 6.47
CA HIS A 200 -7.54 -1.23 5.96
C HIS A 200 -8.70 -1.05 6.97
N TYR A 201 -9.63 -0.13 6.71
CA TYR A 201 -10.73 0.24 7.61
C TYR A 201 -10.27 0.57 9.04
N VAL A 202 -9.09 1.18 9.19
CA VAL A 202 -8.54 1.56 10.48
C VAL A 202 -9.04 2.97 10.82
N PRO A 203 -9.97 3.14 11.78
CA PRO A 203 -10.47 4.45 12.13
C PRO A 203 -9.37 5.28 12.84
N PRO A 204 -9.48 6.63 12.87
CA PRO A 204 -8.44 7.50 13.40
C PRO A 204 -8.00 7.15 14.83
N ASN A 205 -8.93 6.82 15.73
CA ASN A 205 -8.62 6.40 17.09
C ASN A 205 -7.78 5.11 17.12
N MET A 206 -8.08 4.14 16.26
CA MET A 206 -7.30 2.91 16.16
C MET A 206 -5.92 3.16 15.56
N MET A 207 -5.77 4.14 14.65
CA MET A 207 -4.43 4.53 14.16
C MET A 207 -3.52 4.99 15.30
N TYR A 208 -4.02 5.80 16.25
CA TYR A 208 -3.24 6.19 17.43
C TYR A 208 -2.89 5.00 18.33
N VAL A 209 -3.82 4.05 18.48
CA VAL A 209 -3.57 2.82 19.24
C VAL A 209 -2.48 1.99 18.57
N LEU A 210 -2.55 1.79 17.25
CA LEU A 210 -1.53 1.05 16.50
C LEU A 210 -0.16 1.74 16.57
N GLU A 211 -0.10 3.07 16.46
CA GLU A 211 1.14 3.83 16.62
C GLU A 211 1.77 3.56 17.99
N TYR A 212 0.97 3.65 19.06
CA TYR A 212 1.43 3.36 20.41
C TYR A 212 1.93 1.92 20.54
N LEU A 213 1.14 0.94 20.10
CA LEU A 213 1.48 -0.48 20.25
C LEU A 213 2.69 -0.91 19.41
N ILE A 214 2.90 -0.32 18.24
CA ILE A 214 3.98 -0.71 17.32
C ILE A 214 5.29 0.01 17.66
N TYR A 215 5.25 1.30 17.98
CA TYR A 215 6.46 2.12 18.08
C TYR A 215 6.83 2.55 19.50
N HIS A 216 5.86 2.60 20.42
CA HIS A 216 6.07 3.19 21.75
C HIS A 216 6.05 2.16 22.88
N LEU A 217 5.10 1.22 22.84
CA LEU A 217 4.96 0.19 23.85
C LEU A 217 6.11 -0.81 23.72
N LYS A 218 6.95 -0.90 24.76
CA LYS A 218 8.07 -1.83 24.83
C LYS A 218 7.92 -2.69 26.09
N PRO A 219 7.45 -3.93 25.97
CA PRO A 219 7.51 -4.85 27.10
C PRO A 219 8.97 -5.08 27.49
N TYR A 220 9.25 -5.02 28.80
CA TYR A 220 10.59 -5.23 29.32
C TYR A 220 11.11 -6.62 28.91
N GLY A 221 12.33 -6.69 28.38
CA GLY A 221 12.99 -7.93 27.99
C GLY A 221 12.69 -8.44 26.57
N ILE A 222 11.86 -7.73 25.78
CA ILE A 222 11.65 -8.06 24.36
C ILE A 222 12.38 -7.04 23.49
N HIS A 223 13.36 -7.50 22.71
CA HIS A 223 14.09 -6.68 21.74
C HIS A 223 13.58 -6.98 20.33
N THR A 224 12.93 -6.01 19.71
CA THR A 224 12.39 -6.10 18.33
C THR A 224 13.33 -5.50 17.27
N PHE A 225 14.46 -4.90 17.69
CA PHE A 225 15.45 -4.34 16.78
C PHE A 225 16.56 -5.34 16.52
N ILE A 226 16.95 -5.46 15.25
CA ILE A 226 18.21 -6.06 14.84
C ILE A 226 19.33 -5.27 15.56
N THR A 227 20.13 -5.94 16.39
CA THR A 227 21.25 -5.26 17.05
C THR A 227 22.25 -4.79 15.99
N PRO A 228 23.04 -3.73 16.23
CA PRO A 228 24.09 -3.33 15.30
C PRO A 228 25.03 -4.48 14.88
N GLU A 229 25.25 -5.45 15.76
CA GLU A 229 26.01 -6.68 15.52
C GLU A 229 25.28 -7.63 14.55
N GLN A 230 23.97 -7.81 14.69
CA GLN A 230 23.16 -8.56 13.73
C GLN A 230 23.04 -7.81 12.38
N GLN A 231 23.07 -6.47 12.41
CA GLN A 231 23.04 -5.61 11.23
C GLN A 231 24.35 -5.69 10.43
N GLN A 232 25.50 -5.84 11.10
CA GLN A 232 26.81 -6.04 10.47
C GLN A 232 26.95 -7.40 9.75
N ASN A 233 26.16 -8.39 10.15
CA ASN A 233 26.10 -9.70 9.48
C ASN A 233 25.16 -9.72 8.26
N ILE A 234 24.43 -8.64 7.99
CA ILE A 234 23.66 -8.46 6.76
C ILE A 234 24.66 -8.01 5.67
N PRO A 235 24.75 -8.71 4.52
CA PRO A 235 25.66 -8.33 3.44
C PRO A 235 25.51 -6.85 3.06
N ARG A 236 26.62 -6.10 2.97
CA ARG A 236 26.61 -4.64 2.68
C ARG A 236 25.85 -4.27 1.40
N GLU A 237 25.74 -5.19 0.46
CA GLU A 237 24.95 -5.03 -0.76
C GLU A 237 23.43 -4.89 -0.49
N ALA A 238 22.90 -5.50 0.57
CA ALA A 238 21.49 -5.41 0.94
C ALA A 238 21.15 -4.07 1.65
N GLN A 239 22.13 -3.44 2.30
CA GLN A 239 21.94 -2.17 3.01
C GLN A 239 21.90 -0.95 2.08
N HIS A 240 22.64 -1.00 0.96
CA HIS A 240 22.66 0.05 -0.06
C HIS A 240 21.53 -0.06 -1.11
N LYS A 241 20.85 -1.22 -1.19
CA LYS A 241 19.75 -1.49 -2.13
C LYS A 241 18.37 -1.08 -1.64
N ALA A 242 18.22 -0.67 -0.38
CA ALA A 242 16.98 -0.09 0.13
C ALA A 242 16.75 1.28 -0.54
N GLY A 243 16.28 1.26 -1.78
CA GLY A 243 16.03 2.43 -2.63
C GLY A 243 15.09 3.43 -1.97
N GLN A 244 15.02 4.64 -2.52
CA GLN A 244 14.10 5.66 -2.04
C GLN A 244 12.67 5.22 -2.34
N ILE A 245 11.92 4.87 -1.29
CA ILE A 245 10.48 4.65 -1.41
C ILE A 245 9.80 6.02 -1.48
N GLY A 246 9.25 6.34 -2.64
CA GLY A 246 8.26 7.39 -2.77
C GLY A 246 6.93 6.86 -2.26
N VAL A 247 6.60 7.19 -1.03
CA VAL A 247 5.27 6.85 -0.51
C VAL A 247 4.29 7.88 -1.08
N LEU A 248 3.40 7.44 -1.98
CA LEU A 248 2.22 8.20 -2.35
C LEU A 248 1.10 7.83 -1.36
N ILE A 249 0.58 8.83 -0.67
CA ILE A 249 -0.73 8.73 -0.04
C ILE A 249 -1.67 9.55 -0.91
N VAL A 250 -2.70 8.94 -1.47
CA VAL A 250 -3.77 9.70 -2.11
C VAL A 250 -4.64 10.28 -1.00
N TRP A 251 -4.36 11.52 -0.60
CA TRP A 251 -5.09 12.18 0.48
C TRP A 251 -6.32 12.94 -0.06
N ASN A 252 -7.51 12.64 0.46
CA ASN A 252 -8.72 13.47 0.38
C ASN A 252 -8.74 14.53 1.52
N ILE A 253 -8.24 15.76 1.30
CA ILE A 253 -8.54 16.89 2.20
C ILE A 253 -9.59 17.71 1.49
N LEU A 254 -10.83 17.63 1.97
CA LEU A 254 -11.77 18.73 1.78
C LEU A 254 -11.07 20.01 2.25
N LYS A 255 -10.92 21.00 1.36
CA LYS A 255 -10.94 22.39 1.82
C LYS A 255 -12.23 22.50 2.65
N LYS A 256 -12.13 22.48 3.98
CA LYS A 256 -13.16 23.07 4.84
C LYS A 256 -13.22 24.53 4.42
N SER A 257 -14.12 24.84 3.50
CA SER A 257 -14.50 26.22 3.27
C SER A 257 -15.07 26.73 4.60
N LYS A 258 -14.63 27.92 4.96
CA LYS A 258 -15.01 28.68 6.13
C LYS A 258 -16.47 28.45 6.51
N ASN A 259 -16.72 28.02 7.74
CA ASN A 259 -17.79 28.61 8.51
C ASN A 259 -17.31 28.86 9.94
N ARG A 260 -17.10 30.16 10.18
CA ARG A 260 -17.14 30.82 11.47
C ARG A 260 -18.55 30.63 12.02
N MET A 261 -18.67 30.04 13.19
CA MET A 261 -19.75 30.23 14.16
C MET A 261 -19.13 29.73 15.47
N GLN A 262 -18.63 30.61 16.34
CA GLN A 262 -19.43 31.19 17.43
C GLN A 262 -20.45 30.17 17.95
N LEU A 263 -20.03 29.28 18.86
CA LEU A 263 -20.16 29.43 20.31
C LEU A 263 -19.21 28.43 20.99
#